data_AF-A0A3Q8VY25-F1
#
_entry.id   AF-A0A3Q8VY25-F1
#
_cell.length_a   1.000
_cell.length_b   1.000
_cell.length_c   1.000
_cell.angle_alpha   90.00
_cell.angle_beta   90.00
_cell.angle_gamma   90.00
#
_symmetry.space_group_name_H-M   'P 1'
#
loop_
_entity.id
_entity.type
_entity.pdbx_description
1 polymer ?
#
loop_
_entity_poly.entity_id
_entity_poly.type
_entity_poly.pdbx_seq_one_letter_code
_entity_poly.pdbx_strand_id
1 'polypeptide(L)'
;MRQPADDHARDRRAGVSELRPAAGDPGPGRPRHEAPHDDLPLDRNQAILQAAKQVGSILKKAEHPFALAGSVAVYAHGGTQNLQHDVDFCIRPEDADAVAATLREAGLVVYTPPEDWLLKADCLGQQVDLIFELAHEPVTTELLSRARELSVDSVLMPVLAPTDLLRGLLAAFSEHHCDFGAVLPIARTLREKIDWEALRRDCGDAPMPAAFFFILERLEIIPPAGPAATAPKEEQP
;
A
#
# COMPACT_ATOMS: atom_id res chain seq x y z
N MET A 1 -1.76 62.23 6.17
CA MET A 1 -1.00 61.93 4.94
C MET A 1 -1.01 60.42 4.74
N ARG A 2 -1.71 59.98 3.68
CA ARG A 2 -1.67 58.69 2.95
C ARG A 2 -2.07 57.37 3.64
N GLN A 3 -3.21 56.86 3.13
CA GLN A 3 -3.62 55.48 2.86
C GLN A 3 -2.54 54.61 2.16
N PRO A 4 -2.66 53.26 2.14
CA PRO A 4 -3.58 52.51 1.24
C PRO A 4 -4.41 51.41 1.96
N ALA A 5 -5.64 51.04 1.58
CA ALA A 5 -6.13 50.31 0.38
C ALA A 5 -5.44 48.93 0.23
N ASP A 6 -6.09 47.77 0.11
CA ASP A 6 -7.36 47.39 -0.51
C ASP A 6 -8.00 46.20 0.23
N ASP A 7 -9.32 46.25 0.41
CA ASP A 7 -10.15 45.14 0.87
C ASP A 7 -11.16 44.84 -0.25
N HIS A 8 -10.93 43.76 -1.00
CA HIS A 8 -11.79 43.32 -2.09
C HIS A 8 -12.17 41.85 -1.93
N ALA A 9 -13.30 41.64 -1.25
CA ALA A 9 -14.48 40.91 -1.72
C ALA A 9 -14.29 39.63 -2.57
N ARG A 10 -14.85 38.50 -2.10
CA ARG A 10 -16.16 37.98 -2.55
C ARG A 10 -16.55 36.63 -1.95
N ASP A 11 -17.57 36.74 -1.11
CA ASP A 11 -18.65 35.80 -0.84
C ASP A 11 -19.20 35.07 -2.09
N ARG A 12 -19.44 33.75 -2.01
CA ARG A 12 -20.80 33.14 -2.10
C ARG A 12 -20.80 31.62 -2.29
N ARG A 13 -21.50 30.96 -1.37
CA ARG A 13 -22.09 29.63 -1.49
C ARG A 13 -23.18 29.59 -2.56
N ALA A 14 -23.49 28.35 -2.94
CA ALA A 14 -24.79 27.79 -3.35
C ALA A 14 -24.95 27.49 -4.85
N GLY A 15 -25.52 26.31 -5.12
CA GLY A 15 -26.20 26.03 -6.38
C GLY A 15 -26.09 24.59 -6.85
N VAL A 16 -26.79 23.68 -6.19
CA VAL A 16 -27.23 22.42 -6.82
C VAL A 16 -28.17 22.82 -7.96
N SER A 17 -27.88 22.38 -9.19
CA SER A 17 -28.79 22.60 -10.32
C SER A 17 -29.33 21.26 -10.79
N GLU A 18 -30.57 21.00 -10.38
CA GLU A 18 -31.44 20.00 -10.98
C GLU A 18 -31.73 20.37 -12.45
N LEU A 19 -31.63 19.42 -13.37
CA LEU A 19 -32.06 19.60 -14.75
C LEU A 19 -33.20 18.62 -15.06
N ARG A 20 -34.38 19.18 -15.31
CA ARG A 20 -35.54 18.50 -15.90
C ARG A 20 -35.45 18.47 -17.43
N PRO A 21 -36.07 17.49 -18.10
CA PRO A 21 -35.91 17.25 -19.53
C PRO A 21 -36.89 18.07 -20.38
N ALA A 22 -36.49 18.39 -21.61
CA ALA A 22 -37.39 18.83 -22.67
C ALA A 22 -37.05 18.14 -24.00
N ALA A 23 -38.08 17.58 -24.62
CA ALA A 23 -38.05 16.91 -25.91
C ALA A 23 -37.96 17.90 -27.08
N GLY A 24 -37.31 17.49 -28.17
CA GLY A 24 -37.27 18.16 -29.46
C GLY A 24 -36.88 17.18 -30.58
N ASP A 25 -37.70 17.16 -31.64
CA ASP A 25 -37.73 16.24 -32.79
C ASP A 25 -36.50 16.32 -33.73
N PRO A 26 -36.14 15.28 -34.53
CA PRO A 26 -34.89 15.24 -35.28
C PRO A 26 -35.02 15.71 -36.74
N GLY A 27 -34.16 16.63 -37.16
CA GLY A 27 -33.92 16.99 -38.57
C GLY A 27 -32.77 16.18 -39.22
N PRO A 28 -32.70 16.08 -40.56
CA PRO A 28 -31.90 15.05 -41.22
C PRO A 28 -30.43 15.45 -41.47
N GLY A 29 -29.55 14.46 -41.31
CA GLY A 29 -28.33 14.30 -42.13
C GLY A 29 -27.10 15.15 -41.80
N ARG A 30 -26.27 14.68 -40.85
CA ARG A 30 -24.82 14.93 -40.85
C ARG A 30 -24.09 13.59 -40.88
N PRO A 31 -22.97 13.44 -41.61
CA PRO A 31 -22.19 12.22 -41.61
C PRO A 31 -21.74 11.94 -40.16
N ARG A 32 -21.93 10.70 -39.70
CA ARG A 32 -21.41 10.22 -38.42
C ARG A 32 -19.89 10.37 -38.48
N HIS A 33 -19.39 11.44 -37.86
CA HIS A 33 -18.05 11.41 -37.31
C HIS A 33 -18.09 10.27 -36.29
N GLU A 34 -17.36 9.18 -36.54
CA GLU A 34 -17.05 8.22 -35.49
C GLU A 34 -16.51 9.06 -34.33
N ALA A 35 -17.27 9.07 -33.23
CA ALA A 35 -16.76 9.60 -31.99
C ALA A 35 -15.44 8.87 -31.73
N PRO A 36 -14.38 9.56 -31.29
CA PRO A 36 -13.25 8.86 -30.71
C PRO A 36 -13.86 7.85 -29.72
N HIS A 37 -13.43 6.59 -29.81
CA HIS A 37 -13.65 5.68 -28.69
C HIS A 37 -13.09 6.42 -27.48
N ASP A 38 -13.96 6.99 -26.66
CA ASP A 38 -13.63 7.39 -25.30
C ASP A 38 -13.25 6.07 -24.65
N ASP A 39 -11.96 5.76 -24.69
CA ASP A 39 -11.38 4.65 -23.96
C ASP A 39 -11.88 4.83 -22.53
N LEU A 40 -12.70 3.87 -22.08
CA LEU A 40 -13.14 3.82 -20.70
C LEU A 40 -11.89 3.98 -19.82
N PRO A 41 -11.95 4.80 -18.76
CA PRO A 41 -10.79 5.02 -17.91
C PRO A 41 -10.17 3.67 -17.53
N LEU A 42 -8.87 3.51 -17.81
CA LEU A 42 -8.13 2.30 -17.44
C LEU A 42 -8.46 1.96 -15.99
N ASP A 43 -8.94 0.74 -15.75
CA ASP A 43 -9.12 0.24 -14.39
C ASP A 43 -7.75 0.28 -13.71
N ARG A 44 -7.57 1.27 -12.82
CA ARG A 44 -6.29 1.53 -12.18
C ARG A 44 -5.83 0.32 -11.37
N ASN A 45 -6.75 -0.41 -10.76
CA ASN A 45 -6.41 -1.64 -10.04
C ASN A 45 -5.79 -2.66 -11.00
N GLN A 46 -6.42 -2.84 -12.18
CA GLN A 46 -5.90 -3.74 -13.20
C GLN A 46 -4.54 -3.28 -13.71
N ALA A 47 -4.33 -1.97 -13.92
CA ALA A 47 -3.03 -1.43 -14.36
C ALA A 47 -1.90 -1.72 -13.35
N ILE A 48 -2.16 -1.51 -12.06
CA ILE A 48 -1.22 -1.82 -10.97
C ILE A 48 -0.93 -3.33 -10.93
N LEU A 49 -1.96 -4.17 -11.04
CA LEU A 49 -1.81 -5.63 -11.07
C LEU A 49 -1.02 -6.12 -12.29
N GLN A 50 -1.21 -5.50 -13.47
CA GLN A 50 -0.41 -5.80 -14.66
C GLN A 50 1.06 -5.42 -14.48
N ALA A 51 1.35 -4.24 -13.90
CA ALA A 51 2.71 -3.83 -13.59
C ALA A 51 3.38 -4.78 -12.60
N ALA A 52 2.68 -5.15 -11.52
CA ALA A 52 3.15 -6.14 -10.54
C ALA A 52 3.44 -7.50 -11.18
N LYS A 53 2.55 -7.97 -12.06
CA LYS A 53 2.76 -9.19 -12.82
C LYS A 53 3.98 -9.11 -13.73
N GLN A 54 4.16 -8.02 -14.47
CA GLN A 54 5.27 -7.87 -15.40
C GLN A 54 6.60 -7.86 -14.65
N VAL A 55 6.74 -7.03 -13.62
CA VAL A 55 7.96 -6.95 -12.81
C VAL A 55 8.21 -8.26 -12.07
N GLY A 56 7.22 -8.79 -11.36
CA GLY A 56 7.34 -10.05 -10.62
C GLY A 56 7.73 -11.22 -11.54
N SER A 57 7.23 -11.25 -12.78
CA SER A 57 7.63 -12.26 -13.77
C SER A 57 9.07 -12.11 -14.24
N ILE A 58 9.58 -10.88 -14.39
CA ILE A 58 10.99 -10.61 -14.74
C ILE A 58 11.89 -11.07 -13.60
N LEU A 59 11.61 -10.64 -12.36
CA LEU A 59 12.40 -11.02 -11.18
C LEU A 59 12.43 -12.54 -10.98
N LYS A 60 11.27 -13.19 -11.12
CA LYS A 60 11.15 -14.65 -10.99
C LYS A 60 11.93 -15.40 -12.05
N LYS A 61 11.89 -14.95 -13.32
CA LYS A 61 12.66 -15.59 -14.41
C LYS A 61 14.17 -15.47 -14.23
N ALA A 62 14.63 -14.41 -13.59
CA ALA A 62 16.03 -14.18 -13.26
C ALA A 62 16.44 -14.77 -11.90
N GLU A 63 15.52 -15.48 -11.22
CA GLU A 63 15.75 -16.13 -9.92
C GLU A 63 16.17 -15.17 -8.79
N HIS A 64 15.77 -13.90 -8.87
CA HIS A 64 16.00 -12.93 -7.79
C HIS A 64 15.14 -13.26 -6.56
N PRO A 65 15.68 -13.23 -5.33
CA PRO A 65 14.87 -13.27 -4.12
C PRO A 65 14.07 -11.97 -3.97
N PHE A 66 12.75 -12.06 -3.89
CA PHE A 66 11.88 -10.92 -3.64
C PHE A 66 10.60 -11.34 -2.94
N ALA A 67 9.84 -10.36 -2.45
CA ALA A 67 8.44 -10.56 -2.07
C ALA A 67 7.61 -9.30 -2.35
N LEU A 68 6.38 -9.47 -2.82
CA LEU A 68 5.43 -8.36 -2.91
C LEU A 68 5.08 -7.82 -1.52
N ALA A 69 5.00 -6.50 -1.41
CA ALA A 69 4.64 -5.76 -0.22
C ALA A 69 3.45 -4.81 -0.49
N GLY A 70 3.19 -3.92 0.47
CA GLY A 70 2.22 -2.83 0.33
C GLY A 70 0.81 -3.27 -0.06
N SER A 71 0.13 -2.41 -0.82
CA SER A 71 -1.30 -2.59 -1.13
C SER A 71 -1.58 -3.82 -2.00
N VAL A 72 -0.68 -4.16 -2.92
CA VAL A 72 -0.79 -5.35 -3.77
C VAL A 72 -0.68 -6.63 -2.95
N ALA A 73 0.22 -6.66 -1.96
CA ALA A 73 0.33 -7.80 -1.05
C ALA A 73 -0.93 -7.98 -0.20
N VAL A 74 -1.48 -6.89 0.33
CA VAL A 74 -2.75 -6.91 1.07
C VAL A 74 -3.88 -7.45 0.19
N TYR A 75 -3.98 -6.98 -1.06
CA TYR A 75 -4.95 -7.48 -2.03
C TYR A 75 -4.78 -8.99 -2.30
N ALA A 76 -3.55 -9.46 -2.51
CA ALA A 76 -3.25 -10.88 -2.73
C ALA A 76 -3.67 -11.78 -1.55
N HIS A 77 -3.63 -11.25 -0.32
CA HIS A 77 -4.15 -11.93 0.87
C HIS A 77 -5.68 -11.90 1.00
N GLY A 78 -6.41 -11.37 0.02
CA GLY A 78 -7.87 -11.23 0.03
C GLY A 78 -8.37 -9.91 0.59
N GLY A 79 -7.49 -8.90 0.67
CA GLY A 79 -7.87 -7.52 0.97
C GLY A 79 -8.81 -6.94 -0.10
N THR A 80 -9.86 -6.26 0.33
CA THR A 80 -10.85 -5.65 -0.58
C THR A 80 -10.60 -4.16 -0.82
N GLN A 81 -9.39 -3.67 -0.53
CA GLN A 81 -9.04 -2.26 -0.72
C GLN A 81 -8.79 -1.97 -2.21
N ASN A 82 -9.20 -0.78 -2.64
CA ASN A 82 -8.79 -0.26 -3.95
C ASN A 82 -7.27 -0.06 -3.95
N LEU A 83 -6.60 -0.56 -4.99
CA LEU A 83 -5.19 -0.33 -5.21
C LEU A 83 -5.02 1.12 -5.69
N GLN A 84 -4.68 2.02 -4.77
CA GLN A 84 -4.47 3.44 -5.09
C GLN A 84 -3.00 3.84 -5.15
N HIS A 85 -2.12 2.90 -4.81
CA HIS A 85 -0.69 3.12 -4.59
C HIS A 85 0.16 2.40 -5.63
N ASP A 86 1.46 2.63 -5.53
CA ASP A 86 2.49 2.03 -6.36
C ASP A 86 2.62 0.52 -6.09
N VAL A 87 3.40 -0.18 -6.92
CA VAL A 87 3.69 -1.60 -6.70
C VAL A 87 4.95 -1.72 -5.85
N ASP A 88 4.84 -2.34 -4.68
CA ASP A 88 5.97 -2.51 -3.76
C ASP A 88 6.56 -3.93 -3.84
N PHE A 89 7.87 -4.03 -4.06
CA PHE A 89 8.64 -5.27 -3.94
C PHE A 89 9.74 -5.10 -2.88
N CYS A 90 9.79 -6.00 -1.91
CA CYS A 90 10.93 -6.14 -1.03
C CYS A 90 12.01 -7.01 -1.69
N ILE A 91 13.23 -6.49 -1.72
CA ILE A 91 14.44 -7.18 -2.19
C ILE A 91 15.56 -6.97 -1.17
N ARG A 92 16.60 -7.80 -1.15
CA ARG A 92 17.70 -7.59 -0.22
C ARG A 92 18.60 -6.43 -0.67
N PRO A 93 19.22 -5.66 0.25
CA PRO A 93 20.16 -4.60 -0.11
C PRO A 93 21.29 -5.08 -1.03
N GLU A 94 21.85 -6.27 -0.77
CA GLU A 94 22.92 -6.84 -1.58
C GLU A 94 22.49 -7.22 -3.01
N ASP A 95 21.18 -7.37 -3.26
CA ASP A 95 20.64 -7.74 -4.57
C ASP A 95 20.19 -6.51 -5.39
N ALA A 96 20.15 -5.32 -4.79
CA ALA A 96 19.55 -4.12 -5.39
C ALA A 96 20.14 -3.79 -6.78
N ASP A 97 21.46 -3.83 -6.91
CA ASP A 97 22.14 -3.55 -8.18
C ASP A 97 21.85 -4.62 -9.25
N ALA A 98 21.82 -5.90 -8.86
CA ALA A 98 21.55 -7.01 -9.77
C ALA A 98 20.09 -7.01 -10.25
N VAL A 99 19.15 -6.72 -9.36
CA VAL A 99 17.74 -6.52 -9.68
C VAL A 99 17.57 -5.34 -10.63
N ALA A 100 18.21 -4.19 -10.34
CA ALA A 100 18.13 -3.01 -11.18
C ALA A 100 18.69 -3.26 -12.59
N ALA A 101 19.82 -3.96 -12.70
CA ALA A 101 20.39 -4.35 -14.00
C ALA A 101 19.41 -5.23 -14.80
N THR A 102 18.83 -6.25 -14.16
CA THR A 102 17.88 -7.17 -14.79
C THR A 102 16.64 -6.45 -15.33
N LEU A 103 16.10 -5.50 -14.57
CA LEU A 103 14.94 -4.72 -15.01
C LEU A 103 15.29 -3.79 -16.18
N ARG A 104 16.49 -3.18 -16.17
CA ARG A 104 16.98 -2.38 -17.31
C ARG A 104 17.18 -3.22 -18.57
N GLU A 105 17.73 -4.42 -18.43
CA GLU A 105 17.86 -5.38 -19.54
C GLU A 105 16.50 -5.80 -20.12
N ALA A 106 15.47 -5.89 -19.26
CA ALA A 106 14.09 -6.11 -19.66
C ALA A 106 13.40 -4.85 -20.26
N GLY A 107 14.12 -3.72 -20.37
CA GLY A 107 13.65 -2.48 -20.99
C GLY A 107 12.92 -1.52 -20.05
N LEU A 108 12.95 -1.75 -18.74
CA LEU A 108 12.34 -0.84 -17.76
C LEU A 108 13.30 0.29 -17.38
N VAL A 109 12.75 1.47 -17.12
CA VAL A 109 13.52 2.59 -16.57
C VAL A 109 13.65 2.38 -15.07
N VAL A 110 14.88 2.26 -14.58
CA VAL A 110 15.18 2.14 -13.13
C VAL A 110 16.09 3.27 -12.69
N TYR A 111 15.69 3.98 -11.65
CA TYR A 111 16.40 5.13 -11.10
C TYR A 111 16.44 5.12 -9.57
N THR A 112 17.44 5.78 -9.01
CA THR A 112 17.56 6.01 -7.56
C THR A 112 16.91 7.36 -7.25
N PRO A 113 15.85 7.40 -6.44
CA PRO A 113 15.27 8.66 -6.00
C PRO A 113 16.07 9.22 -4.80
N PRO A 114 15.68 10.36 -4.20
CA PRO A 114 16.36 10.91 -3.02
C PRO A 114 16.28 10.01 -1.77
N GLU A 115 15.32 9.08 -1.74
CA GLU A 115 15.17 8.10 -0.67
C GLU A 115 16.27 7.03 -0.71
N ASP A 116 17.03 6.91 0.38
CA ASP A 116 18.16 5.97 0.49
C ASP A 116 17.75 4.51 0.76
N TRP A 117 16.45 4.20 0.78
CA TRP A 117 15.89 2.89 1.21
C TRP A 117 15.24 2.08 0.08
N LEU A 118 15.15 2.64 -1.13
CA LEU A 118 14.60 1.94 -2.31
C LEU A 118 15.22 2.37 -3.64
N LEU A 119 14.93 1.61 -4.68
CA LEU A 119 15.03 2.04 -6.08
C LEU A 119 13.62 2.17 -6.68
N LYS A 120 13.44 3.02 -7.69
CA LYS A 120 12.18 3.14 -8.40
C LYS A 120 12.30 2.65 -9.83
N ALA A 121 11.25 1.99 -10.31
CA ALA A 121 11.09 1.63 -11.71
C ALA A 121 9.75 2.13 -12.27
N ASP A 122 9.72 2.38 -13.57
CA ASP A 122 8.47 2.61 -14.31
C ASP A 122 8.10 1.34 -15.10
N CYS A 123 6.86 0.88 -14.94
CA CYS A 123 6.33 -0.25 -15.68
C CYS A 123 4.87 0.02 -16.06
N LEU A 124 4.58 0.04 -17.37
CA LEU A 124 3.23 0.29 -17.89
C LEU A 124 2.59 1.60 -17.35
N GLY A 125 3.42 2.63 -17.12
CA GLY A 125 3.00 3.91 -16.55
C GLY A 125 2.61 3.85 -15.06
N GLN A 126 2.95 2.75 -14.37
CA GLN A 126 2.85 2.63 -12.92
C GLN A 126 4.25 2.69 -12.29
N GLN A 127 4.35 3.33 -11.13
CA GLN A 127 5.57 3.29 -10.34
C GLN A 127 5.69 1.97 -9.60
N VAL A 128 6.94 1.51 -9.49
CA VAL A 128 7.31 0.28 -8.82
C VAL A 128 8.45 0.59 -7.86
N ASP A 129 8.21 0.36 -6.57
CA ASP A 129 9.17 0.58 -5.50
C ASP A 129 9.89 -0.74 -5.20
N LEU A 130 11.22 -0.72 -5.31
CA LEU A 130 12.13 -1.82 -4.99
C LEU A 130 12.77 -1.53 -3.63
N ILE A 131 12.05 -1.91 -2.58
CA ILE A 131 12.34 -1.62 -1.18
C ILE A 131 13.41 -2.58 -0.67
N PHE A 132 14.55 -2.07 -0.25
CA PHE A 132 15.60 -2.87 0.39
C PHE A 132 15.78 -2.57 1.88
N GLU A 133 15.17 -1.50 2.38
CA GLU A 133 15.01 -1.22 3.80
C GLU A 133 13.53 -0.97 4.11
N LEU A 134 12.94 -1.81 4.96
CA LEU A 134 11.54 -1.75 5.35
C LEU A 134 11.46 -1.33 6.82
N ALA A 135 10.85 -0.18 7.09
CA ALA A 135 10.70 0.36 8.44
C ALA A 135 12.04 0.49 9.20
N HIS A 136 13.04 1.08 8.53
CA HIS A 136 14.39 1.30 9.06
C HIS A 136 15.22 0.04 9.31
N GLU A 137 14.75 -1.12 8.87
CA GLU A 137 15.46 -2.38 8.97
C GLU A 137 15.72 -2.94 7.56
N PRO A 138 16.91 -3.48 7.29
CA PRO A 138 17.21 -4.08 6.00
C PRO A 138 16.27 -5.26 5.72
N VAL A 139 15.82 -5.39 4.48
CA VAL A 139 15.07 -6.57 4.03
C VAL A 139 16.00 -7.78 4.06
N THR A 140 15.73 -8.71 4.98
CA THR A 140 16.57 -9.89 5.18
C THR A 140 16.08 -11.12 4.43
N THR A 141 16.96 -12.10 4.25
CA THR A 141 16.59 -13.43 3.75
C THR A 141 15.53 -14.08 4.63
N GLU A 142 15.57 -13.90 5.94
CA GLU A 142 14.57 -14.43 6.88
C GLU A 142 13.20 -13.82 6.63
N LEU A 143 13.12 -12.50 6.38
CA LEU A 143 11.88 -11.82 6.02
C LEU A 143 11.30 -12.40 4.72
N LEU A 144 12.13 -12.49 3.67
CA LEU A 144 11.69 -13.03 2.38
C LEU A 144 11.29 -14.51 2.48
N SER A 145 11.96 -15.31 3.31
CA SER A 145 11.66 -16.74 3.48
C SER A 145 10.29 -17.02 4.12
N ARG A 146 9.72 -16.05 4.83
CA ARG A 146 8.36 -16.14 5.41
C ARG A 146 7.26 -15.78 4.41
N ALA A 147 7.62 -15.28 3.23
CA ALA A 147 6.66 -14.95 2.19
C ALA A 147 5.85 -16.18 1.76
N ARG A 148 4.61 -15.94 1.33
CA ARG A 148 3.70 -16.98 0.83
C ARG A 148 3.55 -16.86 -0.67
N GLU A 149 3.63 -17.98 -1.38
CA GLU A 149 3.30 -18.05 -2.80
C GLU A 149 1.80 -17.83 -2.99
N LEU A 150 1.42 -16.70 -3.59
CA LEU A 150 0.02 -16.34 -3.87
C LEU A 150 -0.13 -15.91 -5.34
N SER A 151 -1.34 -16.09 -5.86
CA SER A 151 -1.67 -15.69 -7.23
C SER A 151 -1.97 -14.19 -7.29
N VAL A 152 -1.19 -13.46 -8.08
CA VAL A 152 -1.37 -12.04 -8.39
C VAL A 152 -1.52 -11.91 -9.91
N ASP A 153 -2.70 -11.50 -10.36
CA ASP A 153 -3.09 -11.47 -11.79
C ASP A 153 -2.73 -12.78 -12.55
N SER A 154 -3.08 -13.91 -11.94
CA SER A 154 -2.81 -15.28 -12.47
C SER A 154 -1.35 -15.71 -12.49
N VAL A 155 -0.45 -14.99 -11.81
CA VAL A 155 0.95 -15.39 -11.63
C VAL A 155 1.23 -15.67 -10.15
N LEU A 156 1.69 -16.89 -9.86
CA LEU A 156 2.17 -17.24 -8.52
C LEU A 156 3.50 -16.54 -8.25
N MET A 157 3.56 -15.77 -7.17
CA MET A 157 4.78 -15.10 -6.72
C MET A 157 4.83 -14.97 -5.19
N PRO A 158 6.02 -14.76 -4.60
CA PRO A 158 6.15 -14.57 -3.17
C PRO A 158 5.50 -13.26 -2.73
N VAL A 159 4.66 -13.32 -1.70
CA VAL A 159 3.99 -12.18 -1.07
C VAL A 159 4.31 -12.16 0.41
N LEU A 160 4.73 -11.02 0.97
CA LEU A 160 5.06 -10.92 2.40
C LEU A 160 3.92 -11.43 3.28
N ALA A 161 4.30 -12.05 4.40
CA ALA A 161 3.32 -12.59 5.35
C ALA A 161 2.48 -11.45 5.97
N PRO A 162 1.18 -11.67 6.27
CA PRO A 162 0.32 -10.64 6.84
C PRO A 162 0.85 -10.01 8.14
N THR A 163 1.49 -10.82 8.99
CA THR A 163 2.16 -10.34 10.21
C THR A 163 3.26 -9.33 9.89
N ASP A 164 4.11 -9.62 8.90
CA ASP A 164 5.22 -8.75 8.50
C ASP A 164 4.72 -7.48 7.77
N LEU A 165 3.66 -7.61 6.96
CA LEU A 165 2.99 -6.45 6.36
C LEU A 165 2.46 -5.50 7.43
N LEU A 166 1.73 -6.02 8.43
CA LEU A 166 1.20 -5.17 9.49
C LEU A 166 2.32 -4.59 10.36
N ARG A 167 3.39 -5.35 10.63
CA ARG A 167 4.57 -4.82 11.32
C ARG A 167 5.15 -3.60 10.62
N GLY A 168 5.37 -3.68 9.31
CA GLY A 168 5.89 -2.56 8.51
C GLY A 168 4.99 -1.33 8.58
N LEU A 169 3.66 -1.53 8.47
CA LEU A 169 2.69 -0.43 8.59
C LEU A 169 2.72 0.23 9.98
N LEU A 170 2.82 -0.57 11.05
CA LEU A 170 2.87 -0.04 12.42
C LEU A 170 4.17 0.70 12.70
N ALA A 171 5.29 0.23 12.14
CA ALA A 171 6.59 0.84 12.33
C ALA A 171 6.75 2.17 11.56
N ALA A 172 5.92 2.43 10.55
CA ALA A 172 5.83 3.72 9.86
C ALA A 172 5.09 4.81 10.65
N PHE A 173 4.51 4.48 11.82
CA PHE A 173 3.83 5.47 12.66
C PHE A 173 4.82 6.31 13.47
N SER A 174 4.55 7.61 13.51
CA SER A 174 5.29 8.60 14.30
C SER A 174 4.36 9.69 14.83
N GLU A 175 4.89 10.57 15.68
CA GLU A 175 4.15 11.74 16.19
C GLU A 175 3.64 12.68 15.08
N HIS A 176 4.31 12.66 13.93
CA HIS A 176 3.97 13.50 12.79
C HIS A 176 3.13 12.79 11.72
N HIS A 177 3.12 11.45 11.75
CA HIS A 177 2.44 10.64 10.75
C HIS A 177 1.86 9.38 11.40
N CYS A 178 0.56 9.40 11.67
CA CYS A 178 -0.15 8.28 12.28
C CYS A 178 -1.58 8.24 11.74
N ASP A 179 -1.79 7.42 10.69
CA ASP A 179 -3.11 7.20 10.11
C ASP A 179 -3.61 5.78 10.43
N PHE A 180 -4.27 5.65 11.58
CA PHE A 180 -4.97 4.40 11.93
C PHE A 180 -6.11 4.07 10.96
N GLY A 181 -6.73 5.07 10.33
CA GLY A 181 -7.83 4.86 9.38
C GLY A 181 -7.40 4.05 8.16
N ALA A 182 -6.17 4.23 7.68
CA ALA A 182 -5.60 3.45 6.60
C ALA A 182 -5.30 1.99 6.98
N VAL A 183 -4.84 1.76 8.22
CA VAL A 183 -4.36 0.44 8.67
C VAL A 183 -5.47 -0.43 9.29
N LEU A 184 -6.49 0.17 9.90
CA LEU A 184 -7.61 -0.56 10.52
C LEU A 184 -8.34 -1.54 9.58
N PRO A 185 -8.70 -1.17 8.33
CA PRO A 185 -9.34 -2.11 7.40
C PRO A 185 -8.45 -3.31 7.06
N ILE A 186 -7.14 -3.10 6.96
CA ILE A 186 -6.15 -4.16 6.69
C ILE A 186 -6.12 -5.13 7.86
N ALA A 187 -5.93 -4.61 9.08
CA ALA A 187 -5.94 -5.37 10.32
C ALA A 187 -7.21 -6.21 10.47
N ARG A 188 -8.39 -5.61 10.20
CA ARG A 188 -9.68 -6.31 10.26
C ARG A 188 -9.81 -7.42 9.23
N THR A 189 -9.39 -7.17 7.99
CA THR A 189 -9.51 -8.13 6.89
C THR A 189 -8.58 -9.32 7.07
N LEU A 190 -7.36 -9.07 7.56
CA LEU A 190 -6.32 -10.08 7.70
C LEU A 190 -6.23 -10.67 9.11
N ARG A 191 -7.18 -10.35 10.01
CA ARG A 191 -7.09 -10.65 11.45
C ARG A 191 -6.77 -12.11 11.78
N GLU A 192 -7.34 -13.05 11.03
CA GLU A 192 -7.15 -14.50 11.27
C GLU A 192 -5.80 -15.01 10.73
N LYS A 193 -5.10 -14.21 9.93
CA LYS A 193 -3.82 -14.56 9.30
C LYS A 193 -2.62 -13.89 9.98
N ILE A 194 -2.87 -12.95 10.88
CA ILE A 194 -1.85 -12.18 11.60
C ILE A 194 -1.53 -12.87 12.92
N ASP A 195 -0.24 -13.01 13.21
CA ASP A 195 0.25 -13.40 14.53
C ASP A 195 0.28 -12.17 15.46
N TRP A 196 -0.83 -11.98 16.17
CA TRP A 196 -1.01 -10.85 17.09
C TRP A 196 -0.11 -10.94 18.33
N GLU A 197 0.26 -12.15 18.77
CA GLU A 197 1.15 -12.31 19.91
C GLU A 197 2.57 -11.89 19.55
N ALA A 198 3.05 -12.25 18.36
CA ALA A 198 4.33 -11.78 17.85
C ALA A 198 4.38 -10.26 17.73
N LEU A 199 3.36 -9.64 17.13
CA LEU A 199 3.31 -8.17 17.02
C LEU A 199 3.32 -7.47 18.38
N ARG A 200 2.56 -7.99 19.35
CA ARG A 200 2.58 -7.44 20.72
C ARG A 200 3.95 -7.59 21.38
N ARG A 201 4.61 -8.74 21.24
CA ARG A 201 5.96 -8.95 21.79
C ARG A 201 6.98 -7.98 21.20
N ASP A 202 6.87 -7.71 19.90
CA ASP A 202 7.91 -7.00 19.18
C ASP A 202 7.74 -5.47 19.21
N CYS A 203 6.49 -4.98 19.22
CA CYS A 203 6.24 -3.53 19.20
C CYS A 203 5.11 -3.07 20.12
N GLY A 204 4.52 -3.93 20.95
CA GLY A 204 3.37 -3.62 21.80
C GLY A 204 3.61 -2.53 22.85
N ASP A 205 4.85 -2.29 23.25
CA ASP A 205 5.20 -1.27 24.23
C ASP A 205 5.48 0.10 23.60
N ALA A 206 5.59 0.18 22.27
CA ALA A 206 5.80 1.44 21.58
C ALA A 206 4.49 2.27 21.55
N PRO A 207 4.54 3.62 21.72
CA PRO A 207 3.33 4.42 21.92
C PRO A 207 2.25 4.28 20.83
N MET A 208 2.66 4.29 19.56
CA MET A 208 1.71 4.22 18.44
C MET A 208 1.13 2.81 18.25
N PRO A 209 1.93 1.72 18.20
CA PRO A 209 1.37 0.37 18.17
C PRO A 209 0.52 0.05 19.40
N ALA A 210 0.91 0.46 20.62
CA ALA A 210 0.12 0.27 21.83
C ALA A 210 -1.28 0.90 21.71
N ALA A 211 -1.35 2.14 21.22
CA ALA A 211 -2.61 2.82 20.96
C ALA A 211 -3.43 2.12 19.87
N PHE A 212 -2.79 1.63 18.81
CA PHE A 212 -3.47 0.88 17.75
C PHE A 212 -4.06 -0.43 18.27
N PHE A 213 -3.29 -1.22 19.04
CA PHE A 213 -3.78 -2.46 19.65
C PHE A 213 -4.95 -2.20 20.59
N PHE A 214 -4.87 -1.15 21.41
CA PHE A 214 -5.99 -0.74 22.25
C PHE A 214 -7.27 -0.48 21.43
N ILE A 215 -7.17 0.22 20.31
CA ILE A 215 -8.32 0.46 19.42
C ILE A 215 -8.84 -0.86 18.83
N LEU A 216 -7.96 -1.75 18.37
CA LEU A 216 -8.37 -3.05 17.83
C LEU A 216 -9.14 -3.90 18.84
N GLU A 217 -8.71 -3.89 20.10
CA GLU A 217 -9.37 -4.57 21.22
C GLU A 217 -10.74 -3.94 21.51
N ARG A 218 -10.82 -2.61 21.56
CA ARG A 218 -12.08 -1.89 21.78
C ARG A 218 -13.09 -2.08 20.67
N LEU A 219 -12.62 -2.36 19.45
CA LEU A 219 -13.43 -2.68 18.28
C LEU A 219 -13.69 -4.19 18.09
N GLU A 220 -13.25 -5.02 19.04
CA GLU A 220 -13.39 -6.48 19.02
C GLU A 220 -12.82 -7.12 17.74
N ILE A 221 -11.76 -6.52 17.18
CA ILE A 221 -11.03 -7.07 16.03
C ILE A 221 -10.06 -8.16 16.50
N ILE A 222 -9.45 -7.95 17.67
CA ILE A 222 -8.51 -8.87 18.30
C ILE A 222 -8.93 -9.11 19.76
N PRO A 223 -8.64 -10.28 20.34
CA PRO A 223 -8.87 -10.52 21.76
C PRO A 223 -7.97 -9.60 22.60
N PRO A 224 -8.41 -9.15 23.78
CA PRO A 224 -7.56 -8.37 24.67
C PRO A 224 -6.29 -9.14 25.04
N ALA A 225 -5.19 -8.43 25.29
CA ALA A 225 -4.03 -9.05 25.91
C ALA A 225 -4.47 -9.75 27.20
N GLY A 226 -4.18 -11.05 27.34
CA GLY A 226 -4.44 -11.77 28.58
C GLY A 226 -3.76 -11.06 29.76
N PRO A 227 -4.27 -11.23 31.00
CA PRO A 227 -3.62 -10.62 32.16
C PRO A 227 -2.15 -11.03 32.17
N ALA A 228 -1.26 -10.03 32.25
CA ALA A 228 0.16 -10.28 32.45
C ALA A 228 0.28 -11.26 33.62
N ALA A 229 0.94 -12.40 33.38
CA ALA A 229 1.17 -13.39 34.42
C ALA A 229 1.78 -12.65 35.61
N THR A 230 1.00 -12.50 36.67
CA THR A 230 1.42 -11.80 37.87
C THR A 230 2.59 -12.60 38.42
N ALA A 231 3.78 -12.00 38.42
CA ALA A 231 4.94 -12.59 39.06
C ALA A 231 4.54 -12.94 40.51
N PRO A 232 4.83 -14.16 41.00
CA PRO A 232 4.47 -14.53 42.36
C PRO A 232 5.08 -13.50 43.30
N LYS A 233 4.20 -12.85 44.07
CA LYS A 233 4.59 -11.88 45.09
C LYS A 233 5.44 -12.65 46.09
N GLU A 234 6.76 -12.41 46.09
CA GLU A 234 7.66 -12.94 47.13
C GLU A 234 7.12 -12.48 48.49
N GLU A 235 6.57 -13.45 49.21
CA GLU A 235 6.12 -13.31 50.59
C GLU A 235 7.41 -13.27 51.43
N GLN A 236 7.88 -12.06 51.73
CA GLN A 236 8.98 -11.86 52.66
C GLN A 236 8.46 -11.91 54.11
N PRO A 237 9.22 -12.54 55.03
CA PRO A 237 8.75 -13.09 56.30
C PRO A 237 8.39 -12.06 57.37
#